data_AF-A0A946R640-F1
#
_entry.id   AF-A0A946R640-F1
#
_cell.length_a   1.000
_cell.length_b   1.000
_cell.length_c   1.000
_cell.angle_alpha   90.00
_cell.angle_beta   90.00
_cell.angle_gamma   90.00
#
_symmetry.space_group_name_H-M   'P 1'
#
loop_
_entity.id
_entity.type
_entity.pdbx_description
1 polymer ?
#
loop_
_entity_poly.entity_id
_entity_poly.type
_entity_poly.pdbx_seq_one_letter_code
_entity_poly.pdbx_strand_id
1 'polypeptide(L)'
;MAEEIINRIAQSNLMVFDLEELWPVGGLQVFALSPLATDGLFREKAVRQSLDDMDLSAYAGQVVCIEGAQDYIVPQWLWPMLSHALAHAR
;
A
#
# COMPACT_ATOMS: atom_id res chain seq x y z
N MET A 1 47.92 -29.80 17.82
CA MET A 1 47.52 -28.51 18.42
C MET A 1 46.04 -28.36 18.11
N ALA A 2 45.19 -28.20 19.12
CA ALA A 2 43.76 -28.01 18.89
C ALA A 2 43.56 -26.60 18.31
N GLU A 3 42.84 -26.48 17.19
CA GLU A 3 42.49 -25.18 16.64
C GLU A 3 41.68 -24.38 17.66
N GLU A 4 42.02 -23.09 17.78
CA GLU A 4 41.39 -22.15 18.71
C GLU A 4 39.91 -21.97 18.35
N ILE A 5 39.01 -21.92 19.34
CA ILE A 5 37.58 -21.72 19.09
C ILE A 5 37.35 -20.26 18.69
N ILE A 6 37.15 -20.01 17.40
CA ILE A 6 36.93 -18.66 16.86
C ILE A 6 35.42 -18.36 16.86
N ASN A 7 35.01 -17.32 17.59
CA ASN A 7 33.62 -16.88 17.66
C ASN A 7 33.22 -16.03 16.43
N ARG A 8 32.66 -16.68 15.41
CA ARG A 8 32.27 -16.06 14.14
C ARG A 8 31.08 -15.10 14.24
N ILE A 9 30.26 -15.19 15.30
CA ILE A 9 29.14 -14.26 15.53
C ILE A 9 29.68 -12.90 15.95
N ALA A 10 30.69 -12.88 16.82
CA ALA A 10 31.35 -11.65 17.26
C ALA A 10 32.20 -11.00 16.15
N GLN A 11 32.66 -11.79 15.16
CA GLN A 11 33.43 -11.31 14.00
C GLN A 11 32.56 -10.98 12.77
N SER A 12 31.25 -11.20 12.85
CA SER A 12 30.31 -10.80 11.82
C SER A 12 30.11 -9.29 11.89
N ASN A 13 30.28 -8.59 10.76
CA ASN A 13 29.78 -7.23 10.58
C ASN A 13 28.24 -7.30 10.56
N LEU A 14 27.63 -7.31 11.74
CA LEU A 14 26.19 -7.26 11.91
C LEU A 14 25.72 -5.84 11.59
N MET A 15 25.04 -5.68 10.45
CA MET A 15 24.33 -4.44 10.14
C MET A 15 23.05 -4.41 10.97
N VAL A 16 22.93 -3.43 11.88
CA VAL A 16 21.70 -3.18 12.61
C VAL A 16 20.72 -2.53 11.65
N PHE A 17 19.60 -3.22 11.37
CA PHE A 17 18.54 -2.74 10.49
C PHE A 17 17.35 -2.33 11.35
N ASP A 18 17.06 -1.02 11.38
CA ASP A 18 15.88 -0.51 12.08
C ASP A 18 14.69 -0.45 11.11
N LEU A 19 13.60 -1.14 11.45
CA LEU A 19 12.39 -1.14 10.65
C LEU A 19 11.58 0.13 10.81
N GLU A 20 11.75 0.88 11.91
CA GLU A 20 11.05 2.14 12.14
C GLU A 20 11.50 3.22 11.15
N GLU A 21 12.76 3.18 10.70
CA GLU A 21 13.28 4.07 9.66
C GLU A 21 12.56 3.91 8.30
N LEU A 22 11.94 2.74 8.06
CA LEU A 22 11.17 2.46 6.85
C LEU A 22 9.69 2.86 6.97
N TRP A 23 9.24 3.25 8.16
CA TRP A 23 7.85 3.62 8.36
C TRP A 23 7.53 4.90 7.59
N PRO A 24 6.43 4.94 6.82
CA PRO A 24 6.10 6.12 6.04
C PRO A 24 5.80 7.31 6.94
N VAL A 25 6.55 8.40 6.75
CA VAL A 25 6.42 9.65 7.54
C VAL A 25 4.99 10.22 7.48
N GLY A 26 4.32 10.10 6.33
CA GLY A 26 2.92 10.52 6.16
C GLY A 26 1.87 9.60 6.78
N GLY A 27 2.29 8.45 7.33
CA GLY A 27 1.40 7.41 7.85
C GLY A 27 0.82 6.51 6.76
N LEU A 28 -0.07 5.61 7.21
CA LEU A 28 -0.77 4.64 6.38
C LEU A 28 -2.27 4.92 6.45
N GLN A 29 -2.92 5.04 5.30
CA GLN A 29 -4.37 5.22 5.20
C GLN A 29 -4.98 4.11 4.36
N VAL A 30 -6.12 3.57 4.81
CA VAL A 30 -6.81 2.49 4.10
C VAL A 30 -7.83 3.08 3.13
N PHE A 31 -7.82 2.57 1.90
CA PHE A 31 -8.81 2.81 0.86
C PHE A 31 -9.56 1.51 0.58
N ALA A 32 -10.84 1.43 0.96
CA ALA A 32 -11.66 0.25 0.73
C ALA A 32 -12.21 0.24 -0.71
N LEU A 33 -12.16 -0.91 -1.38
CA LEU A 33 -12.74 -1.09 -2.72
C LEU A 33 -14.27 -1.24 -2.71
N SER A 34 -14.86 -1.62 -1.58
CA SER A 34 -16.30 -1.92 -1.47
C SER A 34 -17.22 -0.77 -1.93
N PRO A 35 -16.93 0.53 -1.73
CA PRO A 35 -17.79 1.62 -2.20
C PRO A 35 -17.81 1.74 -3.74
N LEU A 36 -16.78 1.22 -4.41
CA LEU A 36 -16.65 1.28 -5.87
C LEU A 36 -17.33 0.09 -6.57
N ALA A 37 -17.63 -0.98 -5.83
CA ALA A 37 -18.25 -2.19 -6.36
C ALA A 37 -19.78 -2.08 -6.29
N THR A 38 -20.40 -1.62 -7.39
CA THR A 38 -21.86 -1.60 -7.51
C THR A 38 -22.39 -3.01 -7.78
N ASP A 39 -23.28 -3.52 -6.93
CA ASP A 39 -23.79 -4.89 -6.98
C ASP A 39 -22.67 -5.95 -6.95
N GLY A 40 -21.56 -5.66 -6.27
CA GLY A 40 -20.40 -6.54 -6.20
C GLY A 40 -19.54 -6.58 -7.47
N LEU A 41 -19.79 -5.67 -8.43
CA LEU A 41 -19.05 -5.58 -9.68
C LEU A 41 -18.49 -4.17 -9.90
N PHE A 42 -17.25 -4.10 -10.38
CA PHE A 42 -16.68 -2.84 -10.83
C PHE A 42 -17.11 -2.52 -12.27
N ARG A 43 -17.80 -1.40 -12.44
CA ARG A 43 -18.15 -0.85 -13.76
C ARG A 43 -17.37 0.43 -13.96
N GLU A 44 -16.49 0.48 -14.96
CA GLU A 44 -15.55 1.61 -15.14
C GLU A 44 -16.23 2.98 -15.06
N LYS A 45 -17.36 3.16 -15.75
CA LYS A 45 -18.12 4.42 -15.72
C LYS A 45 -18.60 4.79 -14.31
N ALA A 46 -19.08 3.82 -13.53
CA ALA A 46 -19.54 4.04 -12.17
C ALA A 46 -18.36 4.37 -11.25
N VAL A 47 -17.24 3.65 -11.38
CA VAL A 47 -16.04 3.90 -10.57
C VAL A 47 -15.47 5.29 -10.84
N ARG A 48 -15.39 5.72 -12.11
CA ARG A 48 -14.95 7.09 -12.46
C ARG A 48 -15.83 8.15 -11.79
N GLN A 49 -17.15 7.99 -11.91
CA GLN A 49 -18.10 8.90 -11.25
C GLN A 49 -17.89 8.92 -9.73
N SER A 50 -17.76 7.76 -9.09
CA SER A 50 -17.50 7.68 -7.65
C SER A 50 -16.19 8.36 -7.24
N LEU A 51 -15.13 8.28 -8.05
CA LEU A 51 -13.86 8.96 -7.77
C LEU A 51 -13.96 10.47 -7.96
N ASP A 52 -14.71 10.94 -8.96
CA ASP A 52 -14.93 12.37 -9.20
C ASP A 52 -15.77 13.02 -8.07
N ASP A 53 -16.68 12.26 -7.48
CA ASP A 53 -17.57 12.71 -6.41
C ASP A 53 -16.95 12.58 -5.00
N MET A 54 -15.85 11.84 -4.85
CA MET A 54 -15.23 11.56 -3.57
C MET A 54 -14.10 12.54 -3.23
N ASP A 55 -14.08 13.01 -1.99
CA ASP A 55 -12.97 13.81 -1.49
C ASP A 55 -11.75 12.91 -1.23
N LEU A 56 -10.73 13.03 -2.09
CA LEU A 56 -9.49 12.27 -1.97
C LEU A 56 -8.42 13.02 -1.15
N SER A 57 -8.64 14.27 -0.74
CA SER A 57 -7.64 15.08 -0.02
C SER A 57 -7.12 14.39 1.25
N ALA A 58 -7.95 13.58 1.89
CA ALA A 58 -7.61 12.77 3.06
C ALA A 58 -6.45 11.78 2.83
N TYR A 59 -6.13 11.41 1.59
CA TYR A 59 -5.04 10.49 1.25
C TYR A 59 -3.75 11.19 0.85
N ALA A 60 -3.75 12.53 0.75
CA ALA A 60 -2.62 13.30 0.24
C ALA A 60 -1.38 13.17 1.15
N GLY A 61 -0.24 12.83 0.55
CA GLY A 61 1.04 12.72 1.26
C GLY A 61 1.18 11.48 2.15
N GLN A 62 0.26 10.53 2.07
CA GLN A 62 0.27 9.29 2.87
C GLN A 62 0.56 8.06 1.99
N VAL A 63 0.98 6.96 2.62
CA VAL A 63 0.95 5.65 1.95
C VAL A 63 -0.47 5.12 2.01
N VAL A 64 -1.03 4.74 0.86
CA VAL A 64 -2.40 4.24 0.78
C VAL A 64 -2.41 2.72 0.62
N CYS A 65 -3.09 2.04 1.53
CA CYS A 65 -3.37 0.61 1.46
C CYS A 65 -4.73 0.39 0.79
N ILE A 66 -4.75 -0.27 -0.37
CA ILE A 66 -6.00 -0.60 -1.05
C ILE A 66 -6.48 -1.97 -0.54
N GLU A 67 -7.66 -2.00 0.07
CA GLU A 67 -8.21 -3.18 0.75
C GLU A 67 -9.51 -3.68 0.08
N GLY A 68 -9.77 -4.98 0.18
CA GLY A 68 -11.01 -5.62 -0.29
C GLY A 68 -10.84 -6.44 -1.57
N ALA A 69 -9.62 -6.59 -2.09
CA ALA A 69 -9.36 -7.38 -3.29
C ALA A 69 -9.70 -8.87 -3.12
N GLN A 70 -9.78 -9.38 -1.89
CA GLN A 70 -10.22 -10.74 -1.58
C GLN A 70 -11.72 -10.98 -1.83
N ASP A 71 -12.54 -9.92 -1.80
CA ASP A 71 -14.00 -10.01 -1.85
C ASP A 71 -14.56 -9.78 -3.27
N TYR A 72 -13.73 -9.30 -4.21
CA TYR A 72 -14.17 -8.91 -5.55
C TYR A 72 -13.18 -9.35 -6.64
N ILE A 73 -13.69 -9.59 -7.84
CA ILE A 73 -12.84 -9.74 -9.02
C ILE A 73 -12.36 -8.36 -9.45
N VAL A 74 -11.08 -8.06 -9.21
CA VAL A 74 -10.48 -6.76 -9.52
C VAL A 74 -10.04 -6.71 -11.00
N PRO A 75 -10.62 -5.82 -11.82
CA PRO A 75 -10.19 -5.65 -13.20
C PRO A 75 -8.80 -5.01 -13.29
N GLN A 76 -8.03 -5.37 -14.31
CA GLN A 76 -6.66 -4.84 -14.48
C GLN A 76 -6.61 -3.31 -14.60
N TRP A 77 -7.65 -2.68 -15.14
CA TRP A 77 -7.72 -1.23 -15.29
C TRP A 77 -7.95 -0.48 -13.97
N LEU A 78 -8.45 -1.15 -12.91
CA LEU A 78 -8.80 -0.49 -11.65
C LEU A 78 -7.55 0.03 -10.94
N TRP A 79 -6.50 -0.78 -10.88
CA TRP A 79 -5.23 -0.44 -10.23
C TRP A 79 -4.60 0.87 -10.74
N PRO A 80 -4.27 1.02 -12.05
CA PRO A 80 -3.67 2.26 -12.53
C PRO A 80 -4.59 3.46 -12.37
N MET A 81 -5.91 3.27 -12.44
CA MET A 81 -6.88 4.35 -12.25
C MET A 81 -6.89 4.86 -10.80
N LEU A 82 -6.96 3.95 -9.83
CA LEU A 82 -6.91 4.31 -8.40
C LEU A 82 -5.57 4.92 -8.03
N SER A 83 -4.46 4.34 -8.50
CA SER A 83 -3.13 4.89 -8.26
C SER A 83 -2.99 6.31 -8.81
N HIS A 84 -3.50 6.58 -10.01
CA HIS A 84 -3.49 7.93 -10.58
C HIS A 84 -4.32 8.90 -9.76
N ALA A 85 -5.56 8.54 -9.42
CA ALA A 85 -6.45 9.40 -8.64
C ALA A 85 -5.87 9.74 -7.24
N LEU A 86 -5.36 8.73 -6.53
CA LEU A 86 -4.79 8.88 -5.19
C LEU A 86 -3.44 9.63 -5.20
N ALA A 87 -2.60 9.44 -6.22
CA ALA A 87 -1.34 10.18 -6.35
C ALA A 87 -1.54 11.68 -6.62
N HIS A 88 -2.70 12.05 -7.16
CA HIS A 88 -3.07 13.43 -7.45
C HIS A 88 -4.08 14.02 -6.46
N ALA A 89 -4.39 13.32 -5.38
CA ALA A 89 -5.11 13.87 -4.24
C ALA A 89 -4.41 15.14 -3.73
N ARG A 90 -5.17 16.23 -3.60
CA ARG A 90 -4.69 17.53 -3.11
C ARG A 90 -5.55 17.99 -1.96
#